data_AF-A0A2V8SVA4-F1
#
_entry.id   AF-A0A2V8SVA4-F1
#
_cell.length_a   1.000
_cell.length_b   1.000
_cell.length_c   1.000
_cell.angle_alpha   90.00
_cell.angle_beta   90.00
_cell.angle_gamma   90.00
#
_symmetry.space_group_name_H-M   'P 1'
#
loop_
_entity.id
_entity.type
_entity.pdbx_description
1 polymer ?
#
loop_
_entity_poly.entity_id
_entity_poly.type
_entity_poly.pdbx_seq_one_letter_code
_entity_poly.pdbx_strand_id
1 'polypeptide(L)'
;MPFAPAALFFQSPPIATYAGDCSTPKNSFNLGDTVCVKVSGAPTDGAAIVISDPDNFKRASADITAASQSFSFTIPSANSTDGFDNRGTWAAAVVNTSDNSRRNVALFTVHDPAQAVADVTISKTSLDTAQVTAGNNTTYRVFVTNQGPDAATNVSFTDNTLPNTTFISFTQDGTATFTCTP
;
A
#
# COMPACT_ATOMS: atom_id res chain seq x y z
N MET A 1 0.61 -40.03 -32.89
CA MET A 1 0.99 -38.62 -32.67
C MET A 1 0.70 -38.32 -31.21
N PRO A 2 1.69 -38.03 -30.36
CA PRO A 2 1.39 -37.72 -28.97
C PRO A 2 0.80 -36.30 -28.90
N PHE A 3 -0.39 -36.18 -28.34
CA PHE A 3 -0.98 -34.90 -27.97
C PHE A 3 -0.14 -34.34 -26.81
N ALA A 4 0.60 -33.26 -27.06
CA ALA A 4 1.15 -32.48 -25.97
C ALA A 4 -0.03 -31.79 -25.25
N PRO A 5 -0.20 -31.95 -23.93
CA PRO A 5 -1.21 -31.19 -23.21
C PRO A 5 -0.85 -29.71 -23.31
N ALA A 6 -1.74 -28.92 -23.91
CA ALA A 6 -1.65 -27.47 -23.84
C ALA A 6 -1.74 -27.09 -22.36
N ALA A 7 -0.66 -26.56 -21.81
CA ALA A 7 -0.68 -25.99 -20.47
C ALA A 7 -1.56 -24.74 -20.50
N LEU A 8 -2.84 -24.91 -20.15
CA LEU A 8 -3.74 -23.82 -19.79
C LEU A 8 -3.27 -23.27 -18.44
N PHE A 9 -2.24 -22.44 -18.46
CA PHE A 9 -1.91 -21.63 -17.30
C PHE A 9 -3.01 -20.57 -17.15
N PHE A 10 -3.89 -20.77 -16.17
CA PHE A 10 -4.75 -19.72 -15.60
C PHE A 10 -3.91 -18.67 -14.85
N GLN A 11 -2.82 -18.18 -15.45
CA GLN A 11 -2.04 -17.12 -14.84
C GLN A 11 -2.82 -15.82 -14.98
N SER A 12 -3.05 -15.15 -13.85
CA SER A 12 -3.63 -13.82 -13.84
C SER A 12 -2.78 -12.90 -14.74
N PRO A 13 -3.39 -12.11 -15.64
CA PRO A 13 -2.64 -11.35 -16.63
C PRO A 13 -1.69 -10.37 -15.92
N PRO A 14 -0.37 -10.43 -16.17
CA PRO A 14 0.56 -9.53 -15.52
C PRO A 14 0.23 -8.07 -15.87
N ILE A 15 0.22 -7.24 -14.82
CA ILE A 15 0.02 -5.80 -14.86
C ILE A 15 1.20 -5.12 -14.14
N ALA A 16 1.72 -4.03 -14.69
CA ALA A 16 2.80 -3.27 -14.08
C ALA A 16 2.69 -1.79 -14.41
N THR A 17 3.26 -0.95 -13.55
CA THR A 17 3.32 0.51 -13.69
C THR A 17 4.69 0.97 -14.17
N TYR A 18 4.68 2.00 -14.99
CA TYR A 18 5.82 2.61 -15.64
C TYR A 18 5.71 4.14 -15.53
N ALA A 19 6.81 4.83 -15.75
CA ALA A 19 6.81 6.26 -15.97
C ALA A 19 5.96 6.63 -17.21
N GLY A 20 5.72 7.93 -17.43
CA GLY A 20 4.92 8.41 -18.56
C GLY A 20 5.46 8.02 -19.95
N ASP A 21 6.69 7.51 -20.04
CA ASP A 21 7.29 6.96 -21.25
C ASP A 21 6.84 5.51 -21.59
N CYS A 22 6.08 4.86 -20.69
CA CYS A 22 5.64 3.46 -20.82
C CYS A 22 6.76 2.43 -21.01
N SER A 23 7.98 2.75 -20.57
CA SER A 23 9.18 1.91 -20.76
C SER A 23 9.98 1.74 -19.48
N THR A 24 10.07 2.77 -18.64
CA THR A 24 10.81 2.74 -17.37
C THR A 24 9.92 2.25 -16.24
N PRO A 25 10.15 1.06 -15.63
CA PRO A 25 9.36 0.59 -14.51
C PRO A 25 9.39 1.59 -13.35
N LYS A 26 8.21 1.96 -12.83
CA LYS A 26 8.09 2.96 -11.77
C LYS A 26 6.84 2.67 -10.94
N ASN A 27 6.98 2.68 -9.62
CA ASN A 27 5.89 2.42 -8.66
C ASN A 27 5.82 3.47 -7.53
N SER A 28 6.59 4.55 -7.63
CA SER A 28 6.52 5.72 -6.74
C SER A 28 6.52 6.96 -7.61
N PHE A 29 5.54 7.84 -7.40
CA PHE A 29 5.23 8.99 -8.25
C PHE A 29 4.95 10.23 -7.40
N ASN A 30 5.06 11.40 -8.00
CA ASN A 30 4.59 12.63 -7.38
C ASN A 30 3.22 13.04 -7.96
N LEU A 31 2.48 13.87 -7.23
CA LEU A 31 1.30 14.54 -7.78
C LEU A 31 1.64 15.24 -9.11
N GLY A 32 0.77 15.11 -10.10
CA GLY A 32 0.99 15.62 -11.46
C GLY A 32 1.83 14.71 -12.38
N ASP A 33 2.50 13.68 -11.86
CA ASP A 33 3.17 12.69 -12.72
C ASP A 33 2.15 11.90 -13.55
N THR A 34 2.58 11.41 -14.72
CA THR A 34 1.85 10.41 -15.49
C THR A 34 2.33 9.01 -15.14
N VAL A 35 1.39 8.16 -14.73
CA VAL A 35 1.59 6.71 -14.62
C VAL A 35 1.15 6.04 -15.92
N CYS A 36 2.00 5.18 -16.47
CA CYS A 36 1.63 4.30 -17.57
C CYS A 36 1.47 2.87 -17.05
N VAL A 37 0.29 2.30 -17.25
CA VAL A 37 -0.05 0.93 -16.87
C VAL A 37 0.07 0.05 -18.10
N LYS A 38 0.83 -1.04 -18.01
CA LYS A 38 0.92 -2.05 -19.07
C LYS A 38 0.35 -3.37 -18.59
N VAL A 39 -0.48 -3.96 -19.43
CA VAL A 39 -1.00 -5.32 -19.24
C VAL A 39 -0.52 -6.19 -20.39
N SER A 40 -0.28 -7.48 -20.12
CA SER A 40 -0.01 -8.48 -21.15
C SER A 40 -0.74 -9.79 -20.85
N GLY A 41 -1.11 -10.53 -21.91
CA GLY A 41 -1.90 -11.75 -21.81
C GLY A 41 -3.32 -11.56 -21.26
N ALA A 42 -3.88 -10.34 -21.29
CA ALA A 42 -5.22 -10.09 -20.75
C ALA A 42 -6.34 -10.55 -21.69
N PRO A 43 -7.51 -10.95 -21.14
CA PRO A 43 -8.71 -11.15 -21.93
C PRO A 43 -9.03 -9.87 -22.71
N THR A 44 -9.23 -9.99 -24.01
CA THR A 44 -9.56 -8.86 -24.90
C THR A 44 -11.07 -8.59 -25.00
N ASP A 45 -11.85 -9.39 -24.29
CA ASP A 45 -13.29 -9.23 -24.15
C ASP A 45 -13.64 -9.39 -22.66
N GLY A 46 -14.54 -8.54 -22.18
CA GLY A 46 -14.99 -8.56 -20.78
C GLY A 46 -13.94 -8.15 -19.74
N ALA A 47 -12.92 -7.36 -20.10
CA ALA A 47 -11.91 -6.88 -19.15
C ALA A 47 -11.56 -5.40 -19.33
N ALA A 48 -11.21 -4.74 -18.22
CA ALA A 48 -10.80 -3.35 -18.21
C ALA A 48 -9.64 -3.11 -17.25
N ILE A 49 -8.83 -2.09 -17.54
CA ILE A 49 -7.92 -1.49 -16.58
C ILE A 49 -8.73 -0.46 -15.79
N VAL A 50 -8.63 -0.51 -14.46
CA VAL A 50 -9.23 0.47 -13.54
C VAL A 50 -8.13 1.04 -12.66
N ILE A 51 -8.07 2.36 -12.57
CA ILE A 51 -7.22 3.08 -11.64
C ILE A 51 -8.09 3.59 -10.51
N SER A 52 -7.74 3.25 -9.28
CA SER A 52 -8.35 3.76 -8.06
C SER A 52 -7.36 4.50 -7.19
N ASP A 53 -7.86 5.52 -6.50
CA ASP A 53 -7.10 6.30 -5.53
C ASP A 53 -6.90 5.52 -4.20
N PRO A 54 -6.20 6.10 -3.21
CA PRO A 54 -5.94 5.46 -1.92
C PRO A 54 -7.20 5.12 -1.12
N ASP A 55 -8.30 5.83 -1.36
CA ASP A 55 -9.61 5.60 -0.74
C ASP A 55 -10.46 4.58 -1.54
N ASN A 56 -9.86 3.87 -2.50
CA ASN A 56 -10.49 2.92 -3.42
C ASN A 56 -11.58 3.52 -4.32
N PHE A 57 -11.59 4.84 -4.53
CA PHE A 57 -12.47 5.46 -5.50
C PHE A 57 -11.89 5.36 -6.91
N LYS A 58 -12.70 4.91 -7.87
CA LYS A 58 -12.30 4.80 -9.27
C LYS A 58 -12.05 6.19 -9.86
N ARG A 59 -10.84 6.43 -10.36
CA ARG A 59 -10.44 7.68 -11.02
C ARG A 59 -10.37 7.58 -12.54
N ALA A 60 -10.01 6.42 -13.07
CA ALA A 60 -9.98 6.21 -14.51
C ALA A 60 -10.23 4.75 -14.88
N SER A 61 -10.64 4.51 -16.12
CA SER A 61 -10.67 3.17 -16.69
C SER A 61 -10.50 3.18 -18.20
N ALA A 62 -10.02 2.06 -18.73
CA ALA A 62 -10.01 1.76 -20.15
C ALA A 62 -10.31 0.28 -20.39
N ASP A 63 -11.18 -0.01 -21.36
CA ASP A 63 -11.43 -1.38 -21.79
C ASP A 63 -10.17 -1.98 -22.41
N ILE A 64 -9.93 -3.26 -22.14
CA ILE A 64 -8.82 -4.01 -22.72
C ILE A 64 -9.31 -4.60 -24.04
N THR A 65 -8.78 -4.07 -25.15
CA THR A 65 -9.15 -4.49 -26.51
C THR A 65 -8.05 -5.30 -27.20
N ALA A 66 -6.85 -5.34 -26.60
CA ALA A 66 -5.71 -6.10 -27.09
C ALA A 66 -5.03 -6.86 -25.94
N ALA A 67 -4.51 -8.05 -26.25
CA ALA A 67 -3.90 -8.93 -25.23
C ALA A 67 -2.71 -8.27 -24.53
N SER A 68 -2.03 -7.34 -25.23
CA SER A 68 -1.08 -6.41 -24.63
C SER A 68 -1.52 -4.98 -24.93
N GLN A 69 -1.70 -4.18 -23.87
CA GLN A 69 -2.20 -2.82 -23.98
C GLN A 69 -1.51 -1.93 -22.95
N SER A 70 -1.36 -0.65 -23.28
CA SER A 70 -0.90 0.38 -22.35
C SER A 70 -2.01 1.40 -22.13
N PHE A 71 -2.13 1.89 -20.90
CA PHE A 71 -3.08 2.93 -20.52
C PHE A 71 -2.35 3.95 -19.64
N SER A 72 -2.39 5.22 -20.03
CA SER A 72 -1.75 6.30 -19.28
C SER A 72 -2.77 7.14 -18.53
N PHE A 73 -2.42 7.54 -17.32
CA PHE A 73 -3.22 8.41 -16.47
C PHE A 73 -2.32 9.43 -15.78
N THR A 74 -2.72 10.69 -15.83
CA THR A 74 -2.04 11.77 -15.11
C THR A 74 -2.66 11.90 -13.72
N ILE A 75 -1.85 11.71 -12.69
CA ILE A 75 -2.24 11.86 -11.30
C ILE A 75 -2.63 13.33 -11.07
N PRO A 76 -3.72 13.63 -10.34
CA PRO A 76 -4.07 15.00 -10.00
C PRO A 76 -2.88 15.74 -9.36
N SER A 77 -2.70 17.01 -9.71
CA SER A 77 -1.64 17.85 -9.13
C SER A 77 -1.98 18.40 -7.75
N ALA A 78 -3.24 18.29 -7.34
CA ALA A 78 -3.73 18.74 -6.04
C ALA A 78 -3.63 17.62 -5.00
N ASN A 79 -3.41 17.97 -3.74
CA ASN A 79 -3.35 17.00 -2.65
C ASN A 79 -4.67 16.28 -2.43
N SER A 80 -5.79 16.90 -2.78
CA SER A 80 -7.10 16.23 -2.72
C SER A 80 -7.98 16.54 -3.92
N THR A 81 -8.82 15.57 -4.28
CA THR A 81 -9.87 15.70 -5.30
C THR A 81 -11.18 15.21 -4.71
N ASP A 82 -12.21 16.06 -4.71
CA ASP A 82 -13.53 15.76 -4.15
C ASP A 82 -13.51 15.37 -2.65
N GLY A 83 -12.52 15.87 -1.91
CA GLY A 83 -12.36 15.60 -0.47
C GLY A 83 -11.52 14.37 -0.12
N PHE A 84 -11.02 13.63 -1.11
CA PHE A 84 -10.14 12.46 -0.92
C PHE A 84 -8.68 12.81 -1.19
N ASP A 85 -7.76 12.27 -0.38
CA ASP A 85 -6.32 12.55 -0.52
C ASP A 85 -5.74 11.77 -1.72
N ASN A 86 -5.08 12.48 -2.62
CA ASN A 86 -4.43 11.87 -3.78
C ASN A 86 -3.04 11.31 -3.44
N ARG A 87 -2.52 11.53 -2.23
CA ARG A 87 -1.27 10.93 -1.75
C ARG A 87 -1.58 9.64 -1.03
N GLY A 88 -0.69 8.65 -1.15
CA GLY A 88 -0.94 7.32 -0.60
C GLY A 88 -0.74 6.23 -1.63
N THR A 89 -1.27 5.04 -1.34
CA THR A 89 -1.14 3.88 -2.23
C THR A 89 -2.31 3.82 -3.20
N TRP A 90 -2.04 4.02 -4.47
CA TRP A 90 -2.98 3.83 -5.57
C TRP A 90 -2.94 2.40 -6.11
N ALA A 91 -4.01 2.01 -6.81
CA ALA A 91 -4.08 0.71 -7.47
C ALA A 91 -4.44 0.86 -8.95
N ALA A 92 -3.68 0.17 -9.80
CA ALA A 92 -4.04 -0.12 -11.18
C ALA A 92 -4.41 -1.60 -11.29
N ALA A 93 -5.67 -1.89 -11.55
CA ALA A 93 -6.22 -3.23 -11.54
C ALA A 93 -6.71 -3.66 -12.92
N VAL A 94 -6.54 -4.95 -13.23
CA VAL A 94 -7.32 -5.61 -14.29
C VAL A 94 -8.57 -6.16 -13.64
N VAL A 95 -9.73 -5.75 -14.12
CA VAL A 95 -11.03 -6.21 -13.63
C VAL A 95 -11.82 -6.91 -14.73
N ASN A 96 -12.68 -7.84 -14.34
CA ASN A 96 -13.74 -8.34 -15.22
C ASN A 96 -14.87 -7.30 -15.27
N THR A 97 -15.33 -6.92 -16.46
CA THR A 97 -16.36 -5.88 -16.61
C THR A 97 -17.77 -6.36 -16.28
N SER A 98 -18.03 -7.68 -16.22
CA SER A 98 -19.36 -8.21 -15.91
C SER A 98 -19.65 -8.23 -14.40
N ASP A 99 -18.64 -8.46 -13.57
CA ASP A 99 -18.80 -8.65 -12.11
C ASP A 99 -17.87 -7.74 -11.27
N ASN A 100 -17.05 -6.90 -11.91
CA ASN A 100 -16.03 -6.06 -11.29
C ASN A 100 -15.01 -6.84 -10.41
N SER A 101 -14.89 -8.14 -10.60
CA SER A 101 -13.91 -8.94 -9.89
C SER A 101 -12.50 -8.55 -10.31
N ARG A 102 -11.63 -8.30 -9.32
CA ARG A 102 -10.23 -7.97 -9.53
C ARG A 102 -9.45 -9.23 -9.92
N ARG A 103 -8.91 -9.27 -11.13
CA ARG A 103 -8.06 -10.36 -11.62
C ARG A 103 -6.62 -10.17 -11.18
N ASN A 104 -6.07 -8.97 -11.40
CA ASN A 104 -4.71 -8.61 -10.99
C ASN A 104 -4.62 -7.15 -10.57
N VAL A 105 -3.54 -6.78 -9.88
CA VAL A 105 -3.29 -5.41 -9.45
C VAL A 105 -1.80 -5.09 -9.42
N ALA A 106 -1.46 -3.87 -9.87
CA ALA A 106 -0.20 -3.21 -9.62
C ALA A 106 -0.46 -2.03 -8.68
N LEU A 107 0.30 -1.98 -7.58
CA LEU A 107 0.23 -0.87 -6.62
C LEU A 107 1.34 0.12 -6.92
N PHE A 108 1.04 1.40 -6.72
CA PHE A 108 2.02 2.47 -6.77
C PHE A 108 1.72 3.52 -5.71
N THR A 109 2.76 4.18 -5.20
CA THR A 109 2.63 5.20 -4.16
C THR A 109 2.76 6.58 -4.77
N VAL A 110 1.93 7.51 -4.30
CA VAL A 110 1.94 8.91 -4.71
C VAL A 110 2.31 9.80 -3.54
N HIS A 111 3.21 10.74 -3.80
CA HIS A 111 3.78 11.66 -2.82
C HIS A 111 3.54 13.13 -3.22
N ASP A 112 3.62 14.03 -2.25
CA ASP A 112 3.80 15.47 -2.47
C ASP A 112 5.14 15.89 -1.85
N PRO A 113 6.19 16.14 -2.66
CA PRO A 113 7.50 16.57 -2.15
C PRO A 113 7.44 17.88 -1.35
N ALA A 114 6.43 18.72 -1.55
CA ALA A 114 6.25 19.96 -0.80
C ALA A 114 5.51 19.75 0.53
N GLN A 115 4.68 18.69 0.64
CA GLN A 115 3.89 18.39 1.83
C GLN A 115 3.82 16.88 2.07
N ALA A 116 4.92 16.35 2.61
CA ALA A 116 5.01 14.96 3.02
C ALA A 116 3.96 14.62 4.09
N VAL A 117 3.35 13.44 3.98
CA VAL A 117 2.39 12.91 4.94
C VAL A 117 2.80 11.52 5.38
N ALA A 118 2.77 11.32 6.70
CA ALA A 118 2.98 10.04 7.33
C ALA A 118 1.79 9.70 8.21
N ASP A 119 1.33 8.45 8.12
CA ASP A 119 0.32 7.89 9.00
C ASP A 119 0.99 6.99 10.06
N VAL A 120 1.29 7.55 11.23
CA VAL A 120 1.91 6.82 12.33
C VAL A 120 0.85 6.26 13.26
N THR A 121 0.78 4.93 13.33
CA THR A 121 -0.07 4.21 14.28
C THR A 121 0.79 3.60 15.39
N ILE A 122 0.32 3.74 16.63
CA ILE A 122 0.93 3.12 17.81
C ILE A 122 -0.09 2.17 18.44
N SER A 123 0.32 0.94 18.74
CA SER A 123 -0.49 -0.01 19.51
C SER A 123 0.34 -0.64 20.62
N LYS A 124 -0.31 -0.95 21.75
CA LYS A 124 0.31 -1.58 22.91
C LYS A 124 -0.53 -2.77 23.35
N THR A 125 0.13 -3.91 23.50
CA THR A 125 -0.53 -5.17 23.83
C THR A 125 0.19 -5.82 25.00
N SER A 126 -0.57 -6.28 26.00
CA SER A 126 -0.04 -7.13 27.07
C SER A 126 0.35 -8.48 26.50
N LEU A 127 1.51 -9.00 26.90
CA LEU A 127 1.93 -10.37 26.58
C LEU A 127 1.46 -11.37 27.65
N ASP A 128 0.84 -10.88 28.73
CA ASP A 128 0.31 -11.70 29.82
C ASP A 128 -1.14 -12.14 29.54
N THR A 129 -1.53 -13.31 30.07
CA THR A 129 -2.74 -14.03 29.61
C THR A 129 -4.06 -13.59 30.24
N ALA A 130 -4.09 -12.83 31.35
CA ALA A 130 -5.30 -12.18 31.87
C ALA A 130 -5.05 -11.36 33.15
N GLN A 131 -4.23 -11.88 34.07
CA GLN A 131 -4.05 -11.29 35.41
C GLN A 131 -2.59 -11.41 35.84
N VAL A 132 -2.03 -10.30 36.32
CA VAL A 132 -0.67 -10.23 36.87
C VAL A 132 -0.79 -10.12 38.38
N THR A 133 -0.21 -11.06 39.12
CA THR A 133 -0.16 -11.02 40.59
C THR A 133 0.82 -9.95 41.05
N ALA A 134 0.48 -9.21 42.12
CA ALA A 134 1.38 -8.22 42.69
C ALA A 134 2.75 -8.83 43.05
N GLY A 135 3.83 -8.10 42.71
CA GLY A 135 5.21 -8.56 42.86
C GLY A 135 5.78 -9.31 41.65
N ASN A 136 4.96 -9.72 40.69
CA ASN A 136 5.43 -10.30 39.43
C ASN A 136 5.62 -9.23 38.35
N ASN A 137 6.49 -9.54 37.39
CA ASN A 137 6.71 -8.70 36.21
C ASN A 137 5.58 -8.89 35.20
N THR A 138 5.25 -7.82 34.48
CA THR A 138 4.36 -7.83 33.31
C THR A 138 5.12 -7.31 32.10
N THR A 139 4.87 -7.88 30.93
CA THR A 139 5.54 -7.46 29.69
C THR A 139 4.53 -6.95 28.70
N TYR A 140 4.80 -5.75 28.17
CA TYR A 140 4.02 -5.17 27.08
C TYR A 140 4.87 -5.11 25.82
N ARG A 141 4.20 -5.29 24.68
CA ARG A 141 4.78 -5.03 23.36
C ARG A 141 4.12 -3.80 22.76
N VAL A 142 4.95 -2.86 22.34
CA VAL A 142 4.52 -1.64 21.63
C VAL A 142 4.92 -1.77 20.17
N PHE A 143 3.97 -1.57 19.27
CA PHE A 143 4.20 -1.48 17.84
C PHE A 143 4.06 -0.03 17.41
N VAL A 144 5.04 0.46 16.66
CA VAL A 144 5.00 1.76 15.99
C VAL A 144 5.16 1.50 14.51
N THR A 145 4.13 1.85 13.73
CA THR A 145 4.11 1.60 12.29
C THR A 145 3.77 2.88 11.56
N ASN A 146 4.53 3.18 10.50
CA ASN A 146 4.20 4.24 9.55
C ASN A 146 3.54 3.60 8.33
N GLN A 147 2.25 3.85 8.15
CA GLN A 147 1.46 3.39 7.00
C GLN A 147 1.59 4.33 5.78
N GLY A 148 2.44 5.36 5.89
CA GLY A 148 2.93 6.13 4.74
C GLY A 148 2.03 7.31 4.36
N PRO A 149 2.08 7.77 3.09
CA PRO A 149 3.01 7.37 2.02
C PRO A 149 4.47 7.77 2.25
N ASP A 150 4.72 8.80 3.07
CA ASP A 150 6.05 9.36 3.27
C ASP A 150 6.69 8.87 4.58
N ALA A 151 8.01 9.04 4.69
CA ALA A 151 8.73 8.70 5.91
C ALA A 151 8.31 9.62 7.07
N ALA A 152 7.92 9.03 8.20
CA ALA A 152 7.67 9.77 9.42
C ALA A 152 8.99 10.29 10.02
N THR A 153 9.09 11.61 10.20
CA THR A 153 10.25 12.25 10.82
C THR A 153 9.92 12.77 12.21
N ASN A 154 10.89 12.82 13.11
CA ASN A 154 10.74 13.37 14.47
C ASN A 154 9.62 12.69 15.28
N VAL A 155 9.43 11.38 15.11
CA VAL A 155 8.45 10.61 15.87
C VAL A 155 8.93 10.45 17.32
N SER A 156 8.15 10.95 18.26
CA SER A 156 8.33 10.75 19.69
C SER A 156 7.01 10.37 20.34
N PHE A 157 7.02 9.45 21.28
CA PHE A 157 5.86 9.10 22.09
C PHE A 157 6.28 8.87 23.54
N THR A 158 5.32 9.00 24.46
CA THR A 158 5.52 8.73 25.88
C THR A 158 4.62 7.58 26.29
N ASP A 159 5.20 6.58 26.95
CA ASP A 159 4.47 5.45 27.53
C ASP A 159 4.62 5.48 29.04
N ASN A 160 3.63 6.07 29.71
CA ASN A 160 3.68 6.24 31.16
C ASN A 160 3.58 4.88 31.87
N THR A 161 4.38 4.71 32.92
CA THR A 161 4.25 3.56 33.82
C THR A 161 2.85 3.51 34.41
N LEU A 162 2.21 2.35 34.31
CA LEU A 162 0.89 2.12 34.89
C LEU A 162 0.93 2.31 36.41
N PRO A 163 -0.16 2.79 37.04
CA PRO A 163 -0.25 2.86 38.50
C PRO A 163 0.06 1.51 39.16
N ASN A 164 0.72 1.55 40.33
CA ASN A 164 1.13 0.36 41.10
C ASN A 164 2.14 -0.57 40.39
N THR A 165 2.82 -0.07 39.36
CA THR A 165 3.93 -0.77 38.70
C THR A 165 5.21 0.04 38.82
N THR A 166 6.35 -0.60 38.54
CA THR A 166 7.65 0.07 38.43
C THR A 166 8.26 -0.37 37.12
N PHE A 167 8.80 0.59 36.36
CA PHE A 167 9.51 0.28 35.13
C PHE A 167 10.78 -0.52 35.44
N ILE A 168 10.99 -1.61 34.70
CA ILE A 168 12.16 -2.49 34.89
C ILE A 168 13.14 -2.30 33.74
N SER A 169 12.67 -2.53 32.51
CA SER A 169 13.51 -2.45 31.32
C SER A 169 12.65 -2.35 30.06
N PHE A 170 13.30 -2.01 28.95
CA PHE A 170 12.74 -2.16 27.62
C PHE A 170 13.79 -2.81 26.71
N THR A 171 13.32 -3.43 25.63
CA THR A 171 14.15 -3.89 24.52
C THR A 171 13.45 -3.48 23.22
N GLN A 172 14.23 -3.33 22.15
CA GLN A 172 13.71 -2.94 20.86
C GLN A 172 14.00 -4.02 19.83
N ASP A 173 12.93 -4.58 19.26
CA ASP A 173 13.00 -5.66 18.26
C ASP A 173 12.78 -5.15 16.82
N GLY A 174 12.55 -3.84 16.64
CA GLY A 174 12.27 -3.19 15.36
C GLY A 174 13.51 -2.64 14.65
N THR A 175 13.38 -2.34 13.35
CA THR A 175 14.48 -1.80 12.52
C THR A 175 14.68 -0.30 12.65
N ALA A 176 13.63 0.47 12.95
CA ALA A 176 13.74 1.89 13.28
C ALA A 176 14.39 2.02 14.66
N THR A 177 15.39 2.89 14.84
CA THR A 177 16.02 3.08 16.16
C THR A 177 15.32 4.20 16.92
N PHE A 178 14.77 3.90 18.10
CA PHE A 178 14.27 4.93 19.03
C PHE A 178 15.29 5.16 20.14
N THR A 179 15.55 6.43 20.46
CA THR A 179 16.28 6.77 21.68
C THR A 179 15.26 6.84 22.82
N CYS A 180 15.25 5.84 23.69
CA CYS A 180 14.33 5.79 24.81
C CYS A 180 15.00 6.28 26.09
N THR A 181 14.34 7.18 26.80
CA THR A 181 14.72 7.62 28.14
C THR A 181 13.68 7.11 29.14
N PRO A 182 14.09 6.46 30.25
CA PRO A 182 13.17 6.07 31.33
C PRO A 182 12.48 7.27 31.99
#